data_AF-A0A956SAY1-F1
#
_entry.id   AF-A0A956SAY1-F1
#
_cell.length_a   1.000
_cell.length_b   1.000
_cell.length_c   1.000
_cell.angle_alpha   90.00
_cell.angle_beta   90.00
_cell.angle_gamma   90.00
#
_symmetry.space_group_name_H-M   'P 1'
#
loop_
_entity.id
_entity.type
_entity.pdbx_description
1 polymer ?
#
loop_
_entity_poly.entity_id
_entity_poly.type
_entity_poly.pdbx_seq_one_letter_code
_entity_poly.pdbx_strand_id
1 'polypeptide(L)'
;MSLASSSDVSRRSRSWLRPLDRALRRGVLTRLGSIEDGGLVIVDGELTRSFGAGNADPHVGRIEVRDPRTWRLCALAGALGFAEAYVRGHWTSPDLVAVLRVFARNIARSSGPGWLDAGPARWLARRWHARRPNSRAGARRNVRDHYDLGNDFFRLFLDETMTYSCAFFARPEISLRDAQLAKLDLVIDALAIGPEDHVLEIGTGWGSFAIRAAARTGCRVTTTTISREQHHEATARVRAAGLADRVEVLDQDYRT
;
A
#
# COMPACT_ATOMS: atom_id res chain seq x y z
N MET A 1 55.60 19.77 -11.70
CA MET A 1 55.32 18.33 -11.83
C MET A 1 53.84 18.10 -11.54
N SER A 2 53.21 17.31 -12.40
CA SER A 2 51.77 17.24 -12.67
C SER A 2 50.90 16.78 -11.50
N LEU A 3 49.69 17.36 -11.43
CA LEU A 3 48.53 16.92 -10.65
C LEU A 3 48.06 15.55 -11.17
N ALA A 4 47.85 14.57 -10.27
CA ALA A 4 47.16 13.32 -10.58
C ALA A 4 45.68 13.45 -10.18
N SER A 5 44.85 13.48 -11.22
CA SER A 5 43.39 13.55 -11.23
C SER A 5 42.75 12.31 -10.60
N SER A 6 41.93 12.53 -9.56
CA SER A 6 40.90 11.60 -9.08
C SER A 6 39.75 11.57 -10.09
N SER A 7 39.79 10.62 -11.02
CA SER A 7 38.69 10.37 -11.95
C SER A 7 38.64 8.90 -12.35
N ASP A 8 38.11 8.03 -11.48
CA ASP A 8 37.89 6.62 -11.84
C ASP A 8 36.63 5.99 -11.21
N VAL A 9 35.47 6.64 -11.40
CA VAL A 9 34.16 6.00 -11.13
C VAL A 9 33.15 6.18 -12.29
N SER A 10 33.46 6.93 -13.36
CA SER A 10 32.45 7.39 -14.33
C SER A 10 32.49 6.76 -15.74
N ARG A 11 33.07 5.56 -15.93
CA ARG A 11 33.07 4.90 -17.26
C ARG A 11 32.69 3.42 -17.20
N ARG A 12 31.42 3.12 -16.99
CA ARG A 12 30.84 1.83 -17.43
C ARG A 12 30.10 2.03 -18.75
N SER A 13 30.71 1.51 -19.81
CA SER A 13 30.29 1.60 -21.20
C SER A 13 28.93 0.92 -21.45
N ARG A 14 28.13 1.52 -22.34
CA ARG A 14 26.77 1.12 -22.72
C ARG A 14 26.67 -0.07 -23.69
N SER A 15 27.64 -0.98 -23.73
CA SER A 15 27.71 -2.03 -24.76
C SER A 15 27.04 -3.38 -24.40
N TRP A 16 26.30 -3.49 -23.30
CA TRP A 16 25.90 -4.80 -22.73
C TRP A 16 24.40 -5.14 -22.77
N LEU A 17 23.52 -4.27 -23.29
CA LEU A 17 22.11 -4.64 -23.41
C LEU A 17 21.93 -5.65 -24.55
N ARG A 18 21.64 -6.89 -24.17
CA ARG A 18 21.32 -7.96 -25.13
C ARG A 18 20.18 -7.47 -26.04
N PRO A 19 20.12 -7.89 -27.32
CA PRO A 19 19.07 -7.47 -28.25
C PRO A 19 17.65 -7.61 -27.68
N LEU A 20 17.43 -8.66 -26.88
CA LEU A 20 16.20 -8.89 -26.12
C LEU A 20 15.88 -7.76 -25.14
N ASP A 21 16.84 -7.31 -24.32
CA ASP A 21 16.61 -6.25 -23.32
C ASP A 21 16.25 -4.92 -24.00
N ARG A 22 16.84 -4.63 -25.16
CA ARG A 22 16.46 -3.45 -25.97
C ARG A 22 15.02 -3.54 -26.49
N ALA A 23 14.60 -4.72 -26.94
CA ALA A 23 13.22 -4.94 -27.40
C ALA A 23 12.22 -4.84 -26.24
N LEU A 24 12.50 -5.46 -25.09
CA LEU A 24 11.65 -5.40 -23.90
C LEU A 24 11.51 -3.96 -23.39
N ARG A 25 12.62 -3.22 -23.31
CA ARG A 25 12.63 -1.80 -22.98
C ARG A 25 11.75 -0.99 -23.91
N ARG A 26 11.90 -1.15 -25.24
CA ARG A 26 11.05 -0.45 -26.21
C ARG A 26 9.57 -0.77 -25.99
N GLY A 27 9.23 -2.05 -25.81
CA GLY A 27 7.85 -2.47 -25.54
C GLY A 27 7.26 -1.82 -24.28
N VAL A 28 8.02 -1.73 -23.19
CA VAL A 28 7.59 -1.04 -21.96
C VAL A 28 7.40 0.46 -22.21
N LEU A 29 8.39 1.13 -22.82
CA LEU A 29 8.33 2.58 -23.07
C LEU A 29 7.21 2.95 -24.05
N THR A 30 6.92 2.14 -25.06
CA THR A 30 5.80 2.37 -25.97
C THR A 30 4.46 2.34 -25.25
N ARG A 31 4.28 1.44 -24.27
CA ARG A 31 3.04 1.39 -23.47
C ARG A 31 2.88 2.62 -22.57
N LEU A 32 3.97 3.20 -22.08
CA LEU A 32 3.92 4.46 -21.33
C LEU A 32 3.48 5.66 -22.19
N GLY A 33 3.51 5.52 -23.52
CA GLY A 33 2.95 6.52 -24.44
C GLY A 33 1.44 6.72 -24.30
N SER A 34 0.72 5.82 -23.63
CA SER A 34 -0.72 5.95 -23.37
C SER A 34 -1.06 6.74 -22.09
N ILE A 35 -0.09 7.45 -21.49
CA ILE A 35 -0.35 8.32 -20.34
C ILE A 35 -1.05 9.58 -20.85
N GLU A 36 -2.29 9.79 -20.41
CA GLU A 36 -3.15 10.91 -20.81
C GLU A 36 -3.38 11.92 -19.67
N ASP A 37 -3.48 11.46 -18.41
CA ASP A 37 -3.62 12.32 -17.23
C ASP A 37 -2.35 12.28 -16.38
N GLY A 38 -1.64 13.40 -16.31
CA GLY A 38 -0.40 13.55 -15.55
C GLY A 38 0.86 13.65 -16.41
N GLY A 39 1.99 13.88 -15.76
CA GLY A 39 3.32 13.85 -16.38
C GLY A 39 4.21 12.78 -15.77
N LEU A 40 4.92 12.03 -16.60
CA LEU A 40 5.94 11.07 -16.15
C LEU A 40 7.27 11.33 -16.87
N VAL A 41 8.35 11.43 -16.12
CA VAL A 41 9.71 11.55 -16.65
C VAL A 41 10.54 10.35 -16.22
N ILE A 42 11.18 9.70 -17.19
CA ILE A 42 12.09 8.59 -16.97
C ILE A 42 13.49 9.01 -17.38
N VAL A 43 14.43 8.87 -16.45
CA VAL A 43 15.86 9.02 -16.69
C VAL A 43 16.51 7.64 -16.67
N ASP A 44 17.11 7.26 -17.79
CA ASP A 44 17.77 5.96 -18.02
C ASP A 44 19.17 6.23 -18.58
N GLY A 45 20.13 6.41 -17.67
CA GLY A 45 21.45 6.97 -17.99
C GLY A 45 21.35 8.43 -18.41
N GLU A 46 21.89 8.78 -19.58
CA GLU A 46 21.78 10.12 -20.17
C GLU A 46 20.46 10.31 -20.95
N LEU A 47 19.71 9.22 -21.17
CA LEU A 47 18.45 9.31 -21.90
C LEU A 47 17.36 9.75 -20.94
N THR A 48 16.81 10.93 -21.18
CA THR A 48 15.59 11.40 -20.53
C THR A 48 14.42 11.25 -21.50
N ARG A 49 13.32 10.68 -21.04
CA ARG A 49 12.06 10.58 -21.78
C ARG A 49 10.91 11.08 -20.94
N SER A 50 10.01 11.80 -21.58
CA SER A 50 8.79 12.34 -20.96
C SER A 50 7.57 11.69 -21.59
N PHE A 51 6.53 11.46 -20.78
CA PHE A 51 5.24 10.91 -21.16
C PHE A 51 4.12 11.78 -20.57
N GLY A 52 2.96 11.80 -21.24
CA GLY A 52 1.86 12.71 -20.91
C GLY A 52 2.33 14.18 -20.95
N ALA A 53 1.93 14.97 -19.96
CA ALA A 53 2.36 16.36 -19.81
C ALA A 53 3.86 16.51 -19.42
N GLY A 54 4.54 15.42 -19.06
CA GLY A 54 5.97 15.43 -18.68
C GLY A 54 6.27 16.47 -17.59
N ASN A 55 7.33 17.27 -17.79
CA ASN A 55 7.73 18.34 -16.87
C ASN A 55 6.75 19.52 -16.79
N ALA A 56 5.74 19.59 -17.67
CA ALA A 56 4.72 20.63 -17.57
C ALA A 56 3.69 20.34 -16.46
N ASP A 57 3.68 19.11 -15.90
CA ASP A 57 2.80 18.76 -14.79
C ASP A 57 3.40 19.15 -13.43
N PRO A 58 2.67 19.87 -12.56
CA PRO A 58 3.17 20.27 -11.24
C PRO A 58 3.36 19.10 -10.27
N HIS A 59 2.81 17.92 -10.58
CA HIS A 59 2.92 16.69 -9.82
C HIS A 59 3.59 15.57 -10.65
N VAL A 60 4.52 15.95 -11.52
CA VAL A 60 5.26 15.03 -12.40
C VAL A 60 5.91 13.88 -11.61
N GLY A 61 5.59 12.65 -12.00
CA GLY A 61 6.28 11.47 -11.50
C GLY A 61 7.66 11.36 -12.14
N ARG A 62 8.70 11.11 -11.35
CA ARG A 62 10.06 10.94 -11.87
C ARG A 62 10.64 9.56 -11.54
N ILE A 63 11.08 8.82 -12.55
CA ILE A 63 11.72 7.51 -12.41
C ILE A 63 13.18 7.62 -12.84
N GLU A 64 14.08 7.11 -12.02
CA GLU A 64 15.51 7.04 -12.30
C GLU A 64 15.94 5.58 -12.36
N VAL A 65 16.22 5.10 -13.56
CA VAL A 65 16.63 3.72 -13.79
C VAL A 65 18.11 3.58 -13.45
N ARG A 66 18.40 2.70 -12.48
CA ARG A 66 19.75 2.40 -11.99
C ARG A 66 20.30 1.11 -12.58
N ASP A 67 19.42 0.15 -12.88
CA ASP A 67 19.76 -1.14 -13.47
C ASP A 67 18.83 -1.46 -14.67
N PRO A 68 19.37 -1.82 -15.86
CA PRO A 68 18.58 -2.20 -17.02
C PRO A 68 17.67 -3.42 -16.82
N ARG A 69 17.93 -4.26 -15.80
CA ARG A 69 17.05 -5.37 -15.41
C ARG A 69 15.64 -4.90 -15.06
N THR A 70 15.45 -3.63 -14.70
CA THR A 70 14.14 -2.98 -14.55
C THR A 70 13.24 -3.27 -15.75
N TRP A 71 13.75 -3.08 -16.96
CA TRP A 71 12.96 -3.25 -18.18
C TRP A 71 12.51 -4.69 -18.40
N ARG A 72 13.38 -5.64 -18.05
CA ARG A 72 13.07 -7.07 -18.13
C ARG A 72 12.01 -7.47 -17.10
N LEU A 73 12.14 -7.00 -15.86
CA LEU A 73 11.15 -7.25 -14.81
C LEU A 73 9.79 -6.64 -15.18
N CYS A 74 9.76 -5.38 -15.59
CA CYS A 74 8.52 -4.72 -16.03
C CYS A 74 7.86 -5.45 -17.21
N ALA A 75 8.63 -5.88 -18.21
CA ALA A 75 8.08 -6.54 -19.39
C ALA A 75 7.54 -7.96 -19.09
N LEU A 76 8.19 -8.70 -18.19
CA LEU A 76 7.80 -10.09 -17.86
C LEU A 76 6.72 -10.14 -16.78
N ALA A 77 6.86 -9.32 -15.74
CA ALA A 77 6.07 -9.34 -14.51
C ALA A 77 5.13 -8.13 -14.33
N GLY A 78 5.06 -7.22 -15.31
CA GLY A 78 4.13 -6.09 -15.30
C GLY A 78 4.27 -5.21 -14.06
N ALA A 79 3.12 -4.90 -13.44
CA ALA A 79 3.01 -4.16 -12.17
C ALA A 79 3.92 -4.69 -11.06
N LEU A 80 3.93 -6.01 -10.88
CA LEU A 80 4.69 -6.66 -9.82
C LEU A 80 6.18 -6.57 -10.10
N GLY A 81 6.58 -6.74 -11.37
CA GLY A 81 7.98 -6.55 -11.79
C GLY A 81 8.46 -5.12 -11.59
N PHE A 82 7.59 -4.14 -11.83
CA PHE A 82 7.88 -2.73 -11.56
C PHE A 82 8.11 -2.47 -10.06
N ALA A 83 7.23 -2.98 -9.20
CA ALA A 83 7.37 -2.89 -7.74
C ALA A 83 8.61 -3.65 -7.22
N GLU A 84 8.86 -4.86 -7.70
CA GLU A 84 10.03 -5.68 -7.34
C GLU A 84 11.34 -4.97 -7.76
N ALA A 85 11.35 -4.34 -8.94
CA ALA A 85 12.49 -3.56 -9.39
C ALA A 85 12.75 -2.34 -8.48
N TYR A 86 11.70 -1.69 -7.95
CA TYR A 86 11.85 -0.61 -6.97
C TYR A 86 12.44 -1.11 -5.64
N VAL A 87 11.87 -2.18 -5.09
CA VAL A 87 12.31 -2.79 -3.83
C VAL A 87 13.78 -3.26 -3.92
N ARG A 88 14.21 -3.72 -5.10
CA ARG A 88 15.61 -4.10 -5.37
C ARG A 88 16.53 -2.93 -5.71
N GLY A 89 16.04 -1.69 -5.71
CA GLY A 89 16.81 -0.50 -6.07
C GLY A 89 17.23 -0.43 -7.55
N HIS A 90 16.60 -1.22 -8.43
CA HIS A 90 16.88 -1.19 -9.86
C HIS A 90 16.36 0.08 -10.54
N TRP A 91 15.35 0.72 -9.95
CA TRP A 91 14.99 2.10 -10.22
C TRP A 91 14.59 2.80 -8.93
N THR A 92 14.70 4.12 -8.91
CA THR A 92 14.40 4.98 -7.76
C THR A 92 13.53 6.16 -8.19
N SER A 93 12.90 6.84 -7.23
CA SER A 93 12.19 8.09 -7.46
C SER A 93 12.46 9.06 -6.31
N PRO A 94 12.60 10.36 -6.57
CA PRO A 94 12.59 11.38 -5.51
C PRO A 94 11.20 11.54 -4.86
N ASP A 95 10.13 11.20 -5.59
CA ASP A 95 8.75 11.19 -5.10
C ASP A 95 8.02 9.97 -5.68
N LEU A 96 8.01 8.88 -4.91
CA LEU A 96 7.30 7.66 -5.31
C LEU A 96 5.79 7.90 -5.41
N VAL A 97 5.24 8.78 -4.57
CA VAL A 97 3.81 9.07 -4.53
C VAL A 97 3.37 9.75 -5.83
N ALA A 98 4.14 10.70 -6.35
CA ALA A 98 3.88 11.33 -7.65
C ALA A 98 3.85 10.30 -8.78
N VAL A 99 4.83 9.38 -8.82
CA VAL A 99 4.88 8.29 -9.82
C VAL A 99 3.62 7.41 -9.75
N LEU A 100 3.27 6.94 -8.54
CA LEU A 100 2.10 6.09 -8.35
C LEU A 100 0.79 6.84 -8.64
N ARG A 101 0.72 8.15 -8.35
CA ARG A 101 -0.44 9.00 -8.64
C ARG A 101 -0.71 9.10 -10.13
N VAL A 102 0.33 9.35 -10.94
CA VAL A 102 0.20 9.37 -12.41
C VAL A 102 -0.38 8.04 -12.89
N PHE A 103 0.16 6.93 -12.40
CA PHE A 103 -0.34 5.61 -12.77
C PHE A 103 -1.79 5.37 -12.35
N ALA A 104 -2.17 5.71 -11.11
CA ALA A 104 -3.53 5.56 -10.61
C ALA A 104 -4.57 6.32 -11.46
N ARG A 105 -4.25 7.56 -11.87
CA ARG A 105 -5.13 8.40 -12.71
C ARG A 105 -5.39 7.83 -14.11
N ASN A 106 -4.45 7.04 -14.63
CA ASN A 106 -4.57 6.43 -15.96
C ASN A 106 -5.15 5.01 -15.91
N ILE A 107 -5.01 4.27 -14.80
CA ILE A 107 -5.70 2.99 -14.61
C ILE A 107 -7.22 3.18 -14.64
N ALA A 108 -7.72 4.22 -13.97
CA ALA A 108 -9.14 4.52 -13.90
C ALA A 108 -9.77 4.89 -15.24
N ARG A 109 -8.96 5.30 -16.23
CA ARG A 109 -9.40 5.76 -17.55
C ARG A 109 -9.21 4.74 -18.68
N SER A 110 -8.42 3.69 -18.43
CA SER A 110 -8.14 2.68 -19.44
C SER A 110 -9.33 1.73 -19.58
N SER A 111 -10.04 1.79 -20.72
CA SER A 111 -11.07 0.81 -21.11
C SER A 111 -10.49 -0.54 -21.61
N GLY A 112 -9.16 -0.66 -21.67
CA GLY A 112 -8.43 -1.88 -22.04
C GLY A 112 -7.51 -2.38 -20.91
N PRO A 113 -6.89 -3.57 -21.04
CA PRO A 113 -5.89 -4.03 -20.09
C PRO A 113 -4.77 -2.99 -20.01
N GLY A 114 -4.65 -2.34 -18.86
CA GLY A 114 -3.73 -1.22 -18.66
C GLY A 114 -2.26 -1.64 -18.83
N TRP A 115 -1.34 -0.68 -18.80
CA TRP A 115 0.11 -0.95 -18.86
C TRP A 115 0.61 -1.89 -17.73
N LEU A 116 -0.16 -2.02 -16.63
CA LEU A 116 0.02 -2.99 -15.54
C LEU A 116 -0.39 -4.43 -15.91
N ASP A 117 -1.23 -4.62 -16.93
CA ASP A 117 -1.86 -5.88 -17.32
C ASP A 117 -1.18 -6.61 -18.49
N ALA A 118 -0.25 -5.96 -19.18
CA ALA A 118 0.32 -6.43 -20.44
C ALA A 118 1.62 -7.26 -20.24
N GLY A 119 1.49 -8.46 -19.67
CA GLY A 119 2.59 -9.43 -19.60
C GLY A 119 2.12 -10.88 -19.31
N PRO A 120 2.89 -11.92 -19.69
CA PRO A 120 2.55 -13.32 -19.42
C PRO A 120 2.38 -13.63 -17.91
N ALA A 121 2.96 -12.80 -17.04
CA ALA A 121 2.75 -12.85 -15.61
C ALA A 121 1.30 -12.64 -15.17
N ARG A 122 0.42 -11.98 -15.95
CA ARG A 122 -1.02 -11.94 -15.64
C ARG A 122 -1.64 -13.33 -15.66
N TRP A 123 -1.24 -14.17 -16.62
CA TRP A 123 -1.75 -15.53 -16.72
C TRP A 123 -1.22 -16.41 -15.58
N LEU A 124 0.06 -16.27 -15.24
CA LEU A 124 0.69 -16.93 -14.10
C LEU A 124 0.12 -16.45 -12.76
N ALA A 125 -0.02 -15.14 -12.53
CA ALA A 125 -0.59 -14.55 -11.34
C ALA A 125 -2.08 -14.92 -11.20
N ARG A 126 -2.88 -14.90 -12.28
CA ARG A 126 -4.26 -15.40 -12.25
C ARG A 126 -4.34 -16.88 -11.93
N ARG A 127 -3.47 -17.72 -12.50
CA ARG A 127 -3.37 -19.15 -12.14
C ARG A 127 -2.91 -19.36 -10.70
N TRP A 128 -2.01 -18.53 -10.20
CA TRP A 128 -1.47 -18.58 -8.84
C TRP A 128 -2.50 -18.11 -7.81
N HIS A 129 -3.22 -17.03 -8.09
CA HIS A 129 -4.35 -16.53 -7.29
C HIS A 129 -5.54 -17.48 -7.33
N ALA A 130 -5.88 -18.06 -8.49
CA ALA A 130 -6.92 -19.09 -8.60
C ALA A 130 -6.57 -20.38 -7.83
N ARG A 131 -5.28 -20.62 -7.55
CA ARG A 131 -4.78 -21.73 -6.73
C ARG A 131 -4.65 -21.39 -5.24
N ARG A 132 -5.01 -20.16 -4.83
CA ARG A 132 -5.06 -19.73 -3.43
C ARG A 132 -6.51 -19.45 -3.03
N PRO A 133 -7.32 -20.50 -2.79
CA PRO A 133 -8.65 -20.29 -2.22
C PRO A 133 -8.52 -19.55 -0.89
N ASN A 134 -9.48 -18.67 -0.58
CA ASN A 134 -9.58 -17.97 0.71
C ASN A 134 -10.01 -18.94 1.83
N SER A 135 -9.29 -20.05 1.95
CA SER A 135 -9.50 -21.09 2.94
C SER A 135 -9.28 -20.51 4.33
N ARG A 136 -10.01 -21.03 5.31
CA ARG A 136 -9.93 -20.57 6.71
C ARG A 136 -8.49 -20.62 7.24
N ALA A 137 -7.78 -21.70 6.93
CA ALA A 137 -6.37 -21.89 7.27
C ALA A 137 -5.40 -20.95 6.53
N GLY A 138 -5.76 -20.50 5.31
CA GLY A 138 -4.97 -19.53 4.53
C GLY A 138 -5.16 -18.10 5.01
N ALA A 139 -6.40 -17.70 5.31
CA ALA A 139 -6.71 -16.40 5.89
C ALA A 139 -5.99 -16.20 7.23
N ARG A 140 -6.02 -17.22 8.11
CA ARG A 140 -5.31 -17.18 9.40
C ARG A 140 -3.79 -17.05 9.24
N ARG A 141 -3.20 -17.74 8.26
CA ARG A 141 -1.76 -17.62 7.94
C ARG A 141 -1.41 -16.25 7.37
N ASN A 142 -2.17 -15.74 6.41
CA ASN A 142 -1.93 -14.43 5.81
C ASN A 142 -2.04 -13.29 6.83
N VAL A 143 -3.00 -13.36 7.77
CA VAL A 143 -3.12 -12.38 8.86
C VAL A 143 -1.96 -12.51 9.84
N ARG A 144 -1.57 -13.72 10.22
CA ARG A 144 -0.37 -13.94 11.06
C ARG A 144 0.87 -13.33 10.43
N ASP A 145 1.17 -13.66 9.17
CA ASP A 145 2.38 -13.19 8.47
C ASP A 145 2.42 -11.66 8.28
N HIS A 146 1.26 -10.98 8.28
CA HIS A 146 1.17 -9.52 8.07
C HIS A 146 1.12 -8.69 9.36
N TYR A 147 0.74 -9.29 10.50
CA TYR A 147 0.68 -8.60 11.80
C TYR A 147 1.72 -9.11 12.82
N ASP A 148 2.47 -10.18 12.53
CA ASP A 148 3.63 -10.63 13.31
C ASP A 148 4.84 -9.69 13.20
N LEU A 149 4.78 -8.62 12.40
CA LEU A 149 5.73 -7.49 12.50
C LEU A 149 5.66 -6.80 13.88
N GLY A 150 4.63 -7.10 14.67
CA GLY A 150 4.48 -6.72 16.08
C GLY A 150 3.85 -5.34 16.27
N ASN A 151 3.19 -5.14 17.41
CA ASN A 151 2.56 -3.87 17.76
C ASN A 151 3.56 -2.70 17.77
N ASP A 152 4.81 -2.96 18.12
CA ASP A 152 5.87 -1.96 18.19
C ASP A 152 6.20 -1.36 16.83
N PHE A 153 6.16 -2.15 15.75
CA PHE A 153 6.36 -1.64 14.40
C PHE A 153 5.24 -0.68 14.00
N PHE A 154 3.98 -1.05 14.25
CA PHE A 154 2.83 -0.21 13.93
C PHE A 154 2.79 1.08 14.76
N ARG A 155 3.23 1.05 16.02
CA ARG A 155 3.36 2.24 16.88
C ARG A 155 4.30 3.32 16.32
N LEU A 156 5.21 2.97 15.41
CA LEU A 156 6.13 3.95 14.80
C LEU A 156 5.44 4.94 13.86
N PHE A 157 4.29 4.59 13.30
CA PHE A 157 3.63 5.40 12.27
C PHE A 157 2.11 5.53 12.41
N LEU A 158 1.47 4.73 13.25
CA LEU A 158 0.07 4.94 13.62
C LEU A 158 -0.05 5.96 14.75
N ASP A 159 -1.25 6.53 14.88
CA ASP A 159 -1.61 7.32 16.05
C ASP A 159 -1.87 6.42 17.28
N GLU A 160 -2.08 7.04 18.44
CA GLU A 160 -2.27 6.37 19.72
C GLU A 160 -3.53 5.49 19.77
N THR A 161 -4.50 5.70 18.86
CA THR A 161 -5.64 4.80 18.73
C THR A 161 -5.27 3.46 18.10
N MET A 162 -4.09 3.33 17.48
CA MET A 162 -3.64 2.15 16.72
C MET A 162 -4.66 1.76 15.65
N THR A 163 -5.25 2.74 14.98
CA THR A 163 -6.27 2.49 13.95
C THR A 163 -5.62 2.38 12.57
N TYR A 164 -5.46 1.15 12.09
CA TYR A 164 -4.91 0.89 10.75
C TYR A 164 -6.01 0.86 9.67
N SER A 165 -6.69 1.99 9.51
CA SER A 165 -7.68 2.23 8.47
C SER A 165 -7.66 3.69 8.04
N CYS A 166 -8.44 4.07 7.01
CA CYS A 166 -8.55 5.47 6.64
C CYS A 166 -9.09 6.32 7.81
N ALA A 167 -8.57 7.54 7.93
CA ALA A 167 -9.07 8.56 8.84
C ALA A 167 -10.04 9.49 8.10
N PHE A 168 -10.82 10.27 8.83
CA PHE A 168 -11.73 11.28 8.29
C PHE A 168 -11.28 12.67 8.72
N PHE A 169 -10.70 13.43 7.78
CA PHE A 169 -10.23 14.78 8.02
C PHE A 169 -11.36 15.79 7.78
N ALA A 170 -12.15 16.09 8.81
CA ALA A 170 -13.21 17.09 8.73
C ALA A 170 -12.68 18.49 8.40
N ARG A 171 -11.41 18.76 8.75
CA ARG A 171 -10.62 19.92 8.33
C ARG A 171 -9.18 19.46 8.05
N PRO A 172 -8.44 20.10 7.13
CA PRO A 172 -7.08 19.67 6.78
C PRO A 172 -6.08 19.70 7.95
N GLU A 173 -6.31 20.54 8.96
CA GLU A 173 -5.33 20.85 10.00
C GLU A 173 -5.46 19.95 11.25
N ILE A 174 -6.47 19.08 11.32
CA ILE A 174 -6.66 18.22 12.49
C ILE A 174 -5.60 17.12 12.55
N SER A 175 -5.25 16.70 13.77
CA SER A 175 -4.28 15.62 13.97
C SER A 175 -4.80 14.28 13.40
N LEU A 176 -3.88 13.36 13.07
CA LEU A 176 -4.27 12.01 12.63
C LEU A 176 -5.14 11.31 13.67
N ARG A 177 -4.81 11.45 14.96
CA ARG A 177 -5.60 10.93 16.08
C ARG A 177 -7.02 11.45 16.04
N ASP A 178 -7.19 12.77 15.93
CA ASP A 178 -8.53 13.37 15.93
C ASP A 178 -9.29 13.02 14.65
N ALA A 179 -8.62 12.88 13.51
CA ALA A 179 -9.22 12.40 12.27
C ALA A 179 -9.67 10.93 12.37
N GLN A 180 -8.92 10.09 13.08
CA GLN A 180 -9.31 8.70 13.35
C GLN A 180 -10.54 8.64 14.26
N LEU A 181 -10.56 9.44 15.34
CA LEU A 181 -11.71 9.55 16.25
C LEU A 181 -12.94 10.09 15.52
N ALA A 182 -12.79 11.15 14.72
CA ALA A 182 -13.88 11.71 13.91
C ALA A 182 -14.47 10.67 12.96
N LYS A 183 -13.64 9.82 12.34
CA LYS A 183 -14.11 8.69 11.52
C LYS A 183 -14.91 7.68 12.33
N LEU A 184 -14.45 7.34 13.53
CA LEU A 184 -15.17 6.38 14.39
C LEU A 184 -16.52 6.95 14.83
N ASP A 185 -16.54 8.21 15.24
CA ASP A 185 -17.78 8.92 15.61
C ASP A 185 -18.75 9.00 14.45
N LEU A 186 -18.27 9.29 13.24
CA LEU A 186 -19.07 9.31 12.03
C LEU A 186 -19.76 7.95 11.78
N VAL A 187 -19.05 6.83 11.97
CA VAL A 187 -19.62 5.48 11.84
C VAL A 187 -20.65 5.21 12.94
N ILE A 188 -20.34 5.56 14.19
CA ILE A 188 -21.25 5.38 15.34
C ILE A 188 -22.55 6.17 15.14
N ASP A 189 -22.44 7.41 14.68
CA ASP A 189 -23.58 8.31 14.41
C ASP A 189 -24.41 7.83 13.23
N ALA A 190 -23.76 7.42 12.13
CA ALA A 190 -24.46 6.92 10.94
C ALA A 190 -25.25 5.63 11.23
N LEU A 191 -24.79 4.81 12.18
CA LEU A 191 -25.46 3.60 12.64
C LEU A 191 -26.45 3.87 13.79
N ALA A 192 -26.54 5.12 14.28
CA ALA A 192 -27.40 5.53 15.39
C ALA A 192 -27.25 4.66 16.65
N ILE A 193 -26.02 4.24 16.96
CA ILE A 193 -25.74 3.32 18.08
C ILE A 193 -26.07 4.01 19.40
N GLY A 194 -26.95 3.38 20.19
CA GLY A 194 -27.39 3.82 21.51
C GLY A 194 -26.96 2.88 22.65
N PRO A 195 -27.25 3.25 23.92
CA PRO A 195 -26.85 2.49 25.10
C PRO A 195 -27.42 1.08 25.19
N GLU A 196 -28.61 0.86 24.61
CA GLU A 196 -29.31 -0.42 24.64
C GLU A 196 -28.86 -1.39 23.53
N ASP A 197 -28.01 -0.94 22.62
CA ASP A 197 -27.55 -1.75 21.50
C ASP A 197 -26.46 -2.74 21.91
N HIS A 198 -26.44 -3.86 21.20
CA HIS A 198 -25.33 -4.81 21.21
C HIS A 198 -24.74 -4.92 19.80
N VAL A 199 -23.54 -4.37 19.63
CA VAL A 199 -22.85 -4.23 18.34
C VAL A 199 -21.93 -5.43 18.11
N LEU A 200 -21.99 -6.01 16.91
CA LEU A 200 -21.00 -6.96 16.42
C LEU A 200 -19.99 -6.25 15.52
N GLU A 201 -18.70 -6.30 15.87
CA GLU A 201 -17.59 -5.81 15.04
C GLU A 201 -16.79 -6.99 14.48
N ILE A 202 -16.71 -7.08 13.15
CA ILE A 202 -15.87 -8.07 12.46
C ILE A 202 -14.55 -7.42 12.08
N GLY A 203 -13.46 -7.85 12.73
CA GLY A 203 -12.12 -7.31 12.52
C GLY A 203 -11.76 -6.27 13.59
N THR A 204 -11.50 -6.74 14.81
CA THR A 204 -11.18 -5.90 15.98
C THR A 204 -10.06 -4.87 15.75
N GLY A 205 -9.08 -5.19 14.91
CA GLY A 205 -7.83 -4.43 14.85
C GLY A 205 -7.22 -4.37 16.26
N TRP A 206 -6.97 -3.16 16.76
CA TRP A 206 -6.50 -2.93 18.13
C TRP A 206 -7.60 -2.41 19.08
N GLY A 207 -8.87 -2.58 18.71
CA GLY A 207 -10.03 -2.29 19.56
C GLY A 207 -10.49 -0.82 19.53
N SER A 208 -10.01 0.01 18.62
CA SER A 208 -10.31 1.45 18.62
C SER A 208 -11.80 1.75 18.44
N PHE A 209 -12.49 1.05 17.53
CA PHE A 209 -13.94 1.20 17.36
C PHE A 209 -14.70 0.67 18.58
N ALA A 210 -14.45 -0.57 19.03
CA ALA A 210 -15.15 -1.15 20.17
C ALA A 210 -15.05 -0.29 21.44
N ILE A 211 -13.85 0.21 21.74
CA ILE A 211 -13.60 1.11 22.86
C ILE A 211 -14.37 2.43 22.67
N ARG A 212 -14.29 3.04 21.48
CA ARG A 212 -14.94 4.33 21.21
C ARG A 212 -16.47 4.23 21.27
N ALA A 213 -17.05 3.19 20.70
CA ALA A 213 -18.50 2.95 20.70
C ALA A 213 -19.00 2.77 22.14
N ALA A 214 -18.46 1.81 22.89
CA ALA A 214 -18.87 1.55 24.26
C ALA A 214 -18.66 2.76 25.18
N ALA A 215 -17.54 3.47 25.06
CA ALA A 215 -17.26 4.66 25.88
C ALA A 215 -18.21 5.84 25.58
N ARG A 216 -18.61 6.00 24.31
CA ARG A 216 -19.42 7.15 23.88
C ARG A 216 -20.91 6.93 24.10
N THR A 217 -21.40 5.71 23.91
CA THR A 217 -22.84 5.42 23.88
C THR A 217 -23.29 4.56 25.06
N GLY A 218 -22.38 3.84 25.73
CA GLY A 218 -22.71 2.84 26.75
C GLY A 218 -23.15 1.49 26.19
N CYS A 219 -23.15 1.32 24.86
CA CYS A 219 -23.54 0.08 24.20
C CYS A 219 -22.63 -1.08 24.59
N ARG A 220 -23.11 -2.29 24.28
CA ARG A 220 -22.28 -3.50 24.34
C ARG A 220 -21.63 -3.73 22.98
N VAL A 221 -20.40 -4.23 22.98
CA VAL A 221 -19.69 -4.61 21.75
C VAL A 221 -19.13 -6.01 21.89
N THR A 222 -19.44 -6.89 20.95
CA THR A 222 -18.67 -8.11 20.73
C THR A 222 -17.85 -7.92 19.46
N THR A 223 -16.53 -8.06 19.57
CA THR A 223 -15.60 -7.86 18.45
C THR A 223 -14.75 -9.10 18.25
N THR A 224 -14.42 -9.42 17.01
CA THR A 224 -13.67 -10.64 16.68
C THR A 224 -12.47 -10.40 15.78
N THR A 225 -11.36 -11.09 16.07
CA THR A 225 -10.15 -11.09 15.27
C THR A 225 -9.54 -12.49 15.22
N ILE A 226 -8.81 -12.77 14.13
CA ILE A 226 -8.03 -14.02 13.96
C ILE A 226 -6.53 -13.80 14.25
N SER A 227 -6.14 -12.59 14.65
CA SER A 227 -4.79 -12.23 15.07
C SER A 227 -4.67 -12.26 16.60
N ARG A 228 -3.76 -13.09 17.11
CA ARG A 228 -3.52 -13.23 18.55
C ARG A 228 -2.93 -11.98 19.17
N GLU A 229 -2.01 -11.32 18.48
CA GLU A 229 -1.40 -10.06 18.93
C GLU A 229 -2.43 -8.94 19.05
N GLN A 230 -3.33 -8.84 18.07
CA GLN A 230 -4.45 -7.90 18.11
C GLN A 230 -5.43 -8.24 19.22
N HIS A 231 -5.79 -9.51 19.39
CA HIS A 231 -6.64 -9.94 20.50
C HIS A 231 -6.05 -9.56 21.85
N HIS A 232 -4.76 -9.86 22.08
CA HIS A 232 -4.05 -9.57 23.34
C HIS A 232 -4.04 -8.06 23.63
N GLU A 233 -3.61 -7.24 22.66
CA GLU A 233 -3.51 -5.80 22.81
C GLU A 233 -4.88 -5.14 22.93
N ALA A 234 -5.85 -5.50 22.09
CA ALA A 234 -7.21 -4.97 22.18
C ALA A 234 -7.85 -5.30 23.53
N THR A 235 -7.69 -6.53 24.02
CA THR A 235 -8.18 -6.94 25.34
C THR A 235 -7.53 -6.11 26.46
N ALA A 236 -6.21 -5.91 26.40
CA ALA A 236 -5.50 -5.09 27.38
C ALA A 236 -6.00 -3.63 27.36
N ARG A 237 -6.22 -3.06 26.17
CA ARG A 237 -6.70 -1.68 26.01
C ARG A 237 -8.15 -1.51 26.47
N VAL A 238 -9.02 -2.48 26.19
CA VAL A 238 -10.40 -2.51 26.69
C VAL A 238 -10.42 -2.51 28.23
N ARG A 239 -9.58 -3.34 28.87
CA ARG A 239 -9.45 -3.36 30.33
C ARG A 239 -8.90 -2.05 30.88
N ALA A 240 -7.86 -1.50 30.26
CA ALA A 240 -7.28 -0.23 30.66
C ALA A 240 -8.26 0.94 30.53
N ALA A 241 -9.19 0.87 29.59
CA ALA A 241 -10.28 1.84 29.43
C ALA A 241 -11.45 1.60 30.42
N GLY A 242 -11.43 0.54 31.22
CA GLY A 242 -12.49 0.22 32.17
C GLY A 242 -13.78 -0.31 31.54
N LEU A 243 -13.71 -0.86 30.32
CA LEU A 243 -14.89 -1.28 29.52
C LEU A 243 -15.05 -2.80 29.42
N ALA A 244 -14.40 -3.56 30.31
CA ALA A 244 -14.40 -5.02 30.24
C ALA A 244 -15.78 -5.66 30.49
N ASP A 245 -16.73 -4.93 31.06
CA ASP A 245 -18.14 -5.32 31.24
C ASP A 245 -18.99 -5.06 29.99
N ARG A 246 -18.50 -4.22 29.06
CA ARG A 246 -19.22 -3.80 27.85
C ARG A 246 -18.64 -4.35 26.56
N VAL A 247 -17.33 -4.58 26.52
CA VAL A 247 -16.62 -5.00 25.32
C VAL A 247 -16.04 -6.40 25.51
N GLU A 248 -16.50 -7.33 24.68
CA GLU A 248 -15.97 -8.68 24.57
C GLU A 248 -15.11 -8.80 23.30
N VAL A 249 -13.87 -9.28 23.44
CA VAL A 249 -12.95 -9.51 22.33
C VAL A 249 -12.77 -11.01 22.13
N LEU A 250 -13.08 -11.51 20.93
CA LEU A 250 -13.00 -12.92 20.56
C LEU A 250 -11.76 -13.18 19.69
N ASP A 251 -10.95 -14.19 20.02
CA ASP A 251 -9.94 -14.80 19.12
C ASP A 251 -10.60 -15.88 18.25
N GLN A 252 -11.54 -15.46 17.40
CA GLN A 252 -12.36 -16.37 16.60
C GLN A 252 -12.42 -15.92 15.13
N ASP A 253 -12.68 -16.89 14.25
CA ASP A 253 -13.02 -16.59 12.87
C ASP A 253 -14.51 -16.23 12.82
N TYR A 254 -14.88 -15.07 12.28
CA TYR A 254 -16.28 -14.62 12.22
C TYR A 254 -17.21 -15.58 11.45
N ARG A 255 -16.65 -16.56 10.72
CA ARG A 255 -17.39 -17.59 9.95
C ARG A 255 -17.69 -18.87 10.75
N THR A 256 -17.25 -18.97 12.01
CA THR A 256 -17.62 -20.06 12.93
C THR A 256 -18.66 -19.53 13.90
#